data_AF-A0AA93BIT7-F1
#
_entry.id   AF-A0AA93BIT7-F1
#
_cell.length_a   1.000
_cell.length_b   1.000
_cell.length_c   1.000
_cell.angle_alpha   90.00
_cell.angle_beta   90.00
_cell.angle_gamma   90.00
#
_symmetry.space_group_name_H-M   'P 1'
#
loop_
_entity.id
_entity.type
_entity.pdbx_description
1 polymer ?
#
loop_
_entity_poly.entity_id
_entity_poly.type
_entity_poly.pdbx_seq_one_letter_code
_entity_poly.pdbx_strand_id
1 'polypeptide(L)'
;MQIFKYFLRYMNTKKALSRWTVFYVGLLIVSVIYNSIYTFQFFDFSDLFINYQGGFIRRGLLGEIFYHFYLKGINPVYLAYIISLLSYVVIVVYMIRNFRKHGYALEFLPISFLLGGVGIFGLAFFRRDFIIMCIFLLIVKLWKSLPFRWWVLCGNILAILAVLCHEPFAFWAFPLLLLITRLKVRYLWKTICCWIPSMLVFLLCLHFSGSMEQYLLIRKSTEPFLEFPNVMDFLSYDKGYVMLFHLHYNFLDKVFHIPNIIGSIFIIISWIRYSIFLI
;
A
#
# COMPACT_ATOMS: atom_id res chain seq x y z
N MET A 1 36.91 -6.84 -12.33
CA MET A 1 35.92 -7.89 -12.71
C MET A 1 35.98 -9.15 -11.82
N GLN A 2 37.14 -9.66 -11.41
CA GLN A 2 37.27 -10.82 -10.50
C GLN A 2 36.76 -10.57 -9.07
N ILE A 3 37.05 -9.41 -8.48
CA ILE A 3 36.57 -9.02 -7.13
C ILE A 3 35.04 -9.00 -7.09
N PHE A 4 34.40 -8.48 -8.14
CA PHE A 4 32.94 -8.46 -8.27
C PHE A 4 32.34 -9.88 -8.34
N LYS A 5 32.98 -10.80 -9.10
CA LYS A 5 32.59 -12.22 -9.11
C LYS A 5 32.76 -12.88 -7.74
N TYR A 6 33.83 -12.57 -7.00
CA TYR A 6 34.06 -13.09 -5.65
C TYR A 6 33.04 -12.55 -4.64
N PHE A 7 32.77 -11.26 -4.69
CA PHE A 7 31.75 -10.61 -3.87
C PHE A 7 30.36 -11.22 -4.12
N LEU A 8 29.97 -11.37 -5.39
CA LEU A 8 28.72 -12.03 -5.79
C LEU A 8 28.68 -13.51 -5.38
N ARG A 9 29.82 -14.21 -5.35
CA ARG A 9 29.90 -15.61 -4.89
C ARG A 9 29.77 -15.73 -3.37
N TYR A 10 30.32 -14.77 -2.63
CA TYR A 10 30.24 -14.70 -1.17
C TYR A 10 28.84 -14.33 -0.67
N MET A 11 28.22 -13.29 -1.23
CA MET A 11 26.83 -12.89 -0.91
C MET A 11 25.83 -14.04 -1.16
N ASN A 12 26.22 -15.01 -1.97
CA ASN A 12 25.42 -16.16 -2.37
C ASN A 12 25.48 -17.39 -1.44
N THR A 13 26.13 -17.28 -0.29
CA THR A 13 26.13 -18.36 0.70
C THR A 13 24.93 -18.23 1.63
N LYS A 14 24.34 -19.36 2.09
CA LYS A 14 23.29 -19.33 3.14
C LYS A 14 23.71 -18.52 4.37
N LYS A 15 25.01 -18.57 4.71
CA LYS A 15 25.61 -17.78 5.80
C LYS A 15 25.59 -16.29 5.50
N ALA A 16 25.90 -15.85 4.28
CA ALA A 16 25.85 -14.43 3.92
C ALA A 16 24.41 -13.91 3.86
N LEU A 17 23.46 -14.69 3.33
CA LEU A 17 22.04 -14.31 3.31
C LEU A 17 21.49 -14.18 4.73
N SER A 18 21.76 -15.16 5.60
CA SER A 18 21.36 -15.12 7.01
C SER A 18 21.99 -13.93 7.75
N ARG A 19 23.28 -13.65 7.54
CA ARG A 19 23.97 -12.47 8.12
C ARG A 19 23.37 -11.16 7.61
N TRP A 20 23.05 -11.09 6.32
CA TRP A 20 22.38 -9.93 5.73
C TRP A 20 20.98 -9.74 6.30
N THR A 21 20.20 -10.81 6.47
CA THR A 21 18.88 -10.74 7.10
C THR A 21 18.97 -10.27 8.54
N VAL A 22 19.91 -10.78 9.34
CA VAL A 22 20.10 -10.31 10.73
C VAL A 22 20.50 -8.84 10.76
N PHE A 23 21.44 -8.43 9.90
CA PHE A 23 21.84 -7.03 9.75
C PHE A 23 20.66 -6.14 9.36
N TYR A 24 19.89 -6.54 8.35
CA TYR A 24 18.77 -5.79 7.83
C TYR A 24 17.62 -5.72 8.84
N VAL A 25 17.30 -6.81 9.54
CA VAL A 25 16.33 -6.82 10.64
C VAL A 25 16.80 -5.91 11.78
N GLY A 26 18.10 -5.93 12.11
CA GLY A 26 18.69 -4.99 13.08
C GLY A 26 18.51 -3.53 12.65
N LEU A 27 18.82 -3.21 11.39
CA LEU A 27 18.58 -1.88 10.82
C LEU A 27 17.10 -1.49 10.86
N LEU A 28 16.19 -2.42 10.52
CA LEU A 28 14.75 -2.17 10.60
C LEU A 28 14.32 -1.89 12.04
N ILE A 29 14.80 -2.64 13.02
CA ILE A 29 14.46 -2.40 14.44
C ILE A 29 14.94 -1.02 14.87
N VAL A 30 16.19 -0.66 14.56
CA VAL A 30 16.73 0.67 14.86
C VAL A 30 15.92 1.77 14.18
N SER A 31 15.57 1.57 12.91
CA SER A 31 14.78 2.51 12.12
C SER A 31 13.35 2.64 12.63
N VAL A 32 12.70 1.55 13.05
CA VAL A 32 11.38 1.57 13.71
C VAL A 32 11.45 2.33 15.03
N ILE A 33 12.46 2.07 15.86
CA ILE A 33 12.64 2.75 17.16
C ILE A 33 12.87 4.24 16.91
N TYR A 34 13.79 4.58 16.01
CA TYR A 34 14.09 5.96 15.65
C TYR A 34 12.84 6.68 15.13
N ASN A 35 12.12 6.08 14.18
CA ASN A 35 10.92 6.70 13.63
C ASN A 35 9.80 6.83 14.67
N SER A 36 9.59 5.80 15.50
CA SER A 36 8.54 5.83 16.53
C SER A 36 8.79 6.87 17.61
N ILE A 37 10.06 7.16 17.93
CA ILE A 37 10.44 8.12 18.99
C ILE A 37 10.55 9.55 18.43
N TYR A 38 11.14 9.72 17.25
CA TYR A 38 11.59 11.03 16.78
C TYR A 38 10.81 11.59 15.59
N THR A 39 10.16 10.76 14.77
CA THR A 39 9.51 11.21 13.52
C THR A 39 8.02 10.91 13.45
N PHE A 40 7.48 10.09 14.35
CA PHE A 40 6.07 9.73 14.33
C PHE A 40 5.21 10.93 14.68
N GLN A 41 4.48 11.44 13.69
CA GLN A 41 3.52 12.50 13.90
C GLN A 41 2.13 12.04 13.43
N PHE A 42 1.14 12.15 14.31
CA PHE A 42 -0.22 11.68 14.02
C PHE A 42 -0.86 12.39 12.81
N PHE A 43 -0.43 13.60 12.49
CA PHE A 43 -0.89 14.32 11.31
C PHE A 43 -0.40 13.70 9.99
N ASP A 44 0.53 12.74 10.00
CA ASP A 44 0.85 11.98 8.81
C ASP A 44 -0.38 11.22 8.30
N PHE A 45 -1.30 10.83 9.19
CA PHE A 45 -2.57 10.17 8.85
C PHE A 45 -3.65 11.13 8.34
N SER A 46 -3.37 12.44 8.27
CA SER A 46 -4.31 13.50 7.85
C SER A 46 -5.15 13.14 6.63
N ASP A 47 -4.50 12.52 5.68
CA ASP A 47 -5.01 12.18 4.37
C ASP A 47 -6.07 11.05 4.38
N LEU A 48 -6.12 10.23 5.44
CA LEU A 48 -7.17 9.26 5.71
C LEU A 48 -8.47 9.91 6.20
N PHE A 49 -8.43 11.16 6.65
CA PHE A 49 -9.60 11.89 7.15
C PHE A 49 -10.29 12.74 6.08
N ILE A 50 -9.87 12.64 4.81
CA ILE A 50 -10.63 13.18 3.68
C ILE A 50 -12.01 12.50 3.69
N ASN A 51 -13.07 13.29 3.81
CA ASN A 51 -14.45 12.83 3.98
C ASN A 51 -15.40 13.51 2.97
N TYR A 52 -16.70 13.27 3.09
CA TYR A 52 -17.72 13.75 2.14
C TYR A 52 -18.49 14.99 2.61
N GLN A 53 -18.01 15.70 3.63
CA GLN A 53 -18.68 16.92 4.12
C GLN A 53 -18.69 18.05 3.08
N GLY A 54 -17.75 18.04 2.13
CA GLY A 54 -17.75 18.90 0.93
C GLY A 54 -18.42 18.28 -0.30
N GLY A 55 -19.21 17.21 -0.14
CA GLY A 55 -19.74 16.41 -1.24
C GLY A 55 -18.77 15.32 -1.72
N PHE A 56 -19.10 14.66 -2.83
CA PHE A 56 -18.30 13.53 -3.32
C PHE A 56 -16.90 13.98 -3.78
N ILE A 57 -15.88 13.28 -3.29
CA ILE A 57 -14.47 13.46 -3.63
C ILE A 57 -13.75 12.10 -3.62
N ARG A 58 -12.74 11.92 -4.46
CA ARG A 58 -11.86 10.74 -4.37
C ARG A 58 -11.30 10.57 -2.95
N ARG A 59 -11.10 9.32 -2.51
CA ARG A 59 -10.54 8.94 -1.20
C ARG A 59 -11.42 9.28 0.02
N GLY A 60 -12.64 9.76 -0.18
CA GLY A 60 -13.51 10.24 0.89
C GLY A 60 -14.09 9.17 1.82
N LEU A 61 -14.12 7.90 1.40
CA LEU A 61 -14.88 6.87 2.13
C LEU A 61 -14.31 6.56 3.51
N LEU A 62 -12.97 6.42 3.64
CA LEU A 62 -12.36 6.13 4.95
C LEU A 62 -12.54 7.30 5.92
N GLY A 63 -12.39 8.54 5.45
CA GLY A 63 -12.57 9.70 6.32
C GLY A 63 -14.01 9.88 6.73
N GLU A 64 -14.99 9.56 5.87
CA GLU A 64 -16.41 9.59 6.26
C GLU A 64 -16.71 8.56 7.36
N ILE A 65 -16.17 7.35 7.23
CA ILE A 65 -16.29 6.32 8.27
C ILE A 65 -15.70 6.82 9.58
N PHE A 66 -14.48 7.38 9.56
CA PHE A 66 -13.82 7.92 10.75
C PHE A 66 -14.56 9.10 11.35
N TYR A 67 -15.13 9.98 10.52
CA TYR A 67 -15.93 11.10 10.96
C TYR A 67 -17.18 10.64 11.72
N HIS A 68 -17.88 9.60 11.23
CA HIS A 68 -19.01 9.02 11.97
C HIS A 68 -18.62 8.40 13.31
N PHE A 69 -17.41 7.86 13.44
CA PHE A 69 -16.89 7.39 14.73
C PHE A 69 -16.56 8.55 15.67
N TYR A 70 -16.01 9.64 15.12
CA TYR A 70 -15.78 10.87 15.87
C TYR A 70 -17.08 11.43 16.46
N LEU A 71 -18.16 11.47 15.68
CA LEU A 71 -19.48 11.91 16.17
C LEU A 71 -20.03 11.04 17.32
N LYS A 72 -19.55 9.80 17.47
CA LYS A 72 -19.88 8.89 18.58
C LYS A 72 -18.91 9.01 19.77
N GLY A 73 -18.00 9.99 19.75
CA GLY A 73 -17.01 10.22 20.79
C GLY A 73 -15.77 9.34 20.71
N ILE A 74 -15.58 8.58 19.62
CA ILE A 74 -14.37 7.77 19.41
C ILE A 74 -13.33 8.61 18.68
N ASN A 75 -12.13 8.71 19.23
CA ASN A 75 -11.06 9.46 18.59
C ASN A 75 -10.65 8.80 17.25
N PRO A 76 -10.86 9.49 16.11
CA PRO A 76 -10.65 8.93 14.78
C PRO A 76 -9.17 8.66 14.45
N VAL A 77 -8.26 9.41 15.08
CA VAL A 77 -6.81 9.28 14.88
C VAL A 77 -6.30 7.95 15.42
N TYR A 78 -6.67 7.60 16.65
CA TYR A 78 -6.33 6.29 17.21
C TYR A 78 -6.98 5.15 16.43
N LEU A 79 -8.23 5.33 15.99
CA LEU A 79 -8.92 4.32 15.19
C LEU A 79 -8.20 4.06 13.85
N ALA A 80 -7.79 5.12 13.15
CA ALA A 80 -7.03 5.03 11.90
C ALA A 80 -5.69 4.31 12.11
N TYR A 81 -4.97 4.63 13.20
CA TYR A 81 -3.73 3.95 13.57
C TYR A 81 -3.95 2.45 13.83
N ILE A 82 -4.95 2.10 14.64
CA ILE A 82 -5.26 0.71 14.99
C ILE A 82 -5.62 -0.09 13.74
N ILE A 83 -6.46 0.45 12.85
CA ILE A 83 -6.85 -0.24 11.61
C ILE A 83 -5.65 -0.43 10.69
N SER A 84 -4.78 0.57 10.58
CA SER A 84 -3.55 0.50 9.77
C SER A 84 -2.60 -0.57 10.32
N LEU A 85 -2.43 -0.61 11.65
CA LEU A 85 -1.59 -1.60 12.34
C LEU A 85 -2.16 -3.02 12.18
N LEU A 86 -3.46 -3.21 12.38
CA LEU A 86 -4.12 -4.50 12.19
C LEU A 86 -3.99 -4.97 10.74
N SER A 87 -4.17 -4.07 9.77
CA SER A 87 -4.00 -4.38 8.34
C SER A 87 -2.57 -4.82 8.06
N TYR A 88 -1.58 -4.10 8.58
CA TYR A 88 -0.16 -4.48 8.46
C TYR A 88 0.10 -5.87 9.04
N VAL A 89 -0.37 -6.16 10.26
CA VAL A 89 -0.22 -7.47 10.90
C VAL A 89 -0.83 -8.59 10.05
N VAL A 90 -2.01 -8.37 9.45
CA VAL A 90 -2.64 -9.34 8.54
C VAL A 90 -1.74 -9.63 7.34
N ILE A 91 -1.17 -8.59 6.70
CA ILE A 91 -0.24 -8.75 5.57
C ILE A 91 1.02 -9.52 5.99
N VAL A 92 1.62 -9.17 7.12
CA VAL A 92 2.82 -9.84 7.67
C VAL A 92 2.54 -11.33 7.88
N VAL A 93 1.46 -11.65 8.59
CA VAL A 93 1.09 -13.04 8.89
C VAL A 93 0.79 -13.82 7.61
N TYR A 94 0.08 -13.20 6.65
CA TYR A 94 -0.20 -13.82 5.36
C TYR A 94 1.09 -14.15 4.58
N MET A 95 2.03 -13.21 4.53
CA MET A 95 3.31 -13.38 3.83
C MET A 95 4.16 -14.48 4.49
N ILE A 96 4.34 -14.45 5.82
CA ILE A 96 5.10 -15.47 6.55
C ILE A 96 4.50 -16.86 6.33
N ARG A 97 3.17 -16.99 6.45
CA ARG A 97 2.48 -18.28 6.24
C ARG A 97 2.69 -18.82 4.83
N ASN A 98 2.54 -17.98 3.80
CA ASN A 98 2.73 -18.42 2.42
C ASN A 98 4.19 -18.73 2.09
N PHE A 99 5.15 -17.95 2.60
CA PHE A 99 6.56 -18.26 2.41
C PHE A 99 6.93 -19.60 3.02
N ARG A 100 6.53 -19.84 4.27
CA ARG A 100 6.75 -21.15 4.93
C ARG A 100 6.08 -22.29 4.17
N LYS A 101 4.83 -22.10 3.74
CA LYS A 101 4.08 -23.12 3.01
C LYS A 101 4.75 -23.55 1.70
N HIS A 102 5.37 -22.62 0.97
CA HIS A 102 6.01 -22.91 -0.31
C HIS A 102 7.54 -23.11 -0.20
N GLY A 103 8.08 -23.18 1.03
CA GLY A 103 9.52 -23.36 1.25
C GLY A 103 10.39 -22.16 0.85
N TYR A 104 9.80 -20.97 0.72
CA TYR A 104 10.53 -19.75 0.40
C TYR A 104 11.32 -19.26 1.62
N ALA A 105 12.52 -18.76 1.36
CA ALA A 105 13.41 -18.19 2.36
C ALA A 105 12.78 -16.92 2.97
N LEU A 106 12.54 -16.92 4.29
CA LEU A 106 11.97 -15.78 5.03
C LEU A 106 12.92 -14.57 5.03
N GLU A 107 14.19 -14.82 4.77
CA GLU A 107 15.27 -13.87 4.58
C GLU A 107 14.95 -12.78 3.53
N PHE A 108 14.05 -13.06 2.59
CA PHE A 108 13.59 -12.11 1.58
C PHE A 108 12.45 -11.20 2.04
N LEU A 109 11.74 -11.54 3.12
CA LEU A 109 10.61 -10.77 3.60
C LEU A 109 11.02 -9.36 4.05
N PRO A 110 12.07 -9.16 4.86
CA PRO A 110 12.52 -7.83 5.24
C PRO A 110 12.95 -7.02 4.03
N ILE A 111 13.46 -7.64 2.97
CA ILE A 111 13.92 -6.95 1.77
C ILE A 111 12.73 -6.55 0.87
N SER A 112 11.58 -7.19 1.02
CA SER A 112 10.37 -6.81 0.30
C SER A 112 9.85 -5.45 0.77
N PHE A 113 9.52 -4.58 -0.19
CA PHE A 113 9.04 -3.21 0.03
C PHE A 113 7.87 -3.10 1.01
N LEU A 114 7.08 -4.16 1.15
CA LEU A 114 5.92 -4.22 2.04
C LEU A 114 6.26 -4.35 3.53
N LEU A 115 7.29 -5.12 3.87
CA LEU A 115 7.68 -5.35 5.27
C LEU A 115 8.93 -4.57 5.66
N GLY A 116 9.89 -4.47 4.75
CA GLY A 116 11.07 -3.61 4.91
C GLY A 116 10.74 -2.13 4.84
N GLY A 117 9.81 -1.75 3.96
CA GLY A 117 9.40 -0.36 3.80
C GLY A 117 8.86 0.24 5.09
N VAL A 118 8.04 -0.50 5.85
CA VAL A 118 7.52 -0.04 7.15
C VAL A 118 8.64 0.18 8.15
N GLY A 119 9.68 -0.65 8.15
CA GLY A 119 10.78 -0.43 9.07
C GLY A 119 11.59 0.83 8.70
N ILE A 120 11.72 1.14 7.41
CA ILE A 120 12.48 2.31 6.93
C ILE A 120 11.67 3.61 7.05
N PHE A 121 10.43 3.63 6.56
CA PHE A 121 9.60 4.84 6.44
C PHE A 121 8.49 4.94 7.50
N GLY A 122 8.33 3.91 8.35
CA GLY A 122 7.29 3.88 9.37
C GLY A 122 5.94 3.38 8.87
N LEU A 123 5.05 3.06 9.81
CA LEU A 123 3.67 2.61 9.53
C LEU A 123 2.84 3.71 8.86
N ALA A 124 3.08 4.96 9.23
CA ALA A 124 2.36 6.09 8.68
C ALA A 124 2.46 6.06 7.16
N PHE A 125 3.65 5.93 6.57
CA PHE A 125 3.86 6.03 5.13
C PHE A 125 3.01 5.06 4.29
N PHE A 126 2.78 3.83 4.78
CA PHE A 126 2.07 2.76 4.05
C PHE A 126 0.68 2.44 4.60
N ARG A 127 0.19 3.26 5.54
CA ARG A 127 -1.05 3.04 6.30
C ARG A 127 -2.24 2.59 5.43
N ARG A 128 -2.43 3.23 4.27
CA ARG A 128 -3.56 2.95 3.37
C ARG A 128 -3.32 1.75 2.49
N ASP A 129 -2.08 1.57 2.03
CA ASP A 129 -1.68 0.47 1.17
C ASP A 129 -2.01 -0.87 1.82
N PHE A 130 -1.76 -1.01 3.13
CA PHE A 130 -2.12 -2.23 3.85
C PHE A 130 -3.63 -2.48 3.89
N ILE A 131 -4.44 -1.43 4.05
CA ILE A 131 -5.90 -1.57 4.08
C ILE A 131 -6.41 -2.07 2.72
N ILE A 132 -6.02 -1.41 1.62
CA ILE A 132 -6.46 -1.82 0.28
C ILE A 132 -5.87 -3.18 -0.15
N MET A 133 -4.67 -3.52 0.30
CA MET A 133 -4.10 -4.85 0.09
C MET A 133 -4.85 -5.92 0.86
N CYS A 134 -5.31 -5.64 2.08
CA CYS A 134 -6.17 -6.57 2.82
C CYS A 134 -7.48 -6.83 2.05
N ILE A 135 -8.08 -5.78 1.47
CA ILE A 135 -9.26 -5.91 0.61
C ILE A 135 -8.93 -6.76 -0.62
N PHE A 136 -7.80 -6.51 -1.30
CA PHE A 136 -7.38 -7.33 -2.44
C PHE A 136 -7.19 -8.80 -2.07
N LEU A 137 -6.50 -9.10 -0.98
CA LEU A 137 -6.29 -10.47 -0.50
C LEU A 137 -7.62 -11.14 -0.18
N LEU A 138 -8.60 -10.41 0.35
CA LEU A 138 -9.94 -10.93 0.56
C LEU A 138 -10.60 -11.31 -0.78
N ILE A 139 -10.52 -10.46 -1.82
CA ILE A 139 -11.04 -10.78 -3.16
C ILE A 139 -10.39 -12.06 -3.72
N VAL A 140 -9.07 -12.20 -3.59
CA VAL A 140 -8.32 -13.38 -4.04
C VAL A 140 -8.67 -14.63 -3.22
N LYS A 141 -8.88 -14.50 -1.91
CA LYS A 141 -9.33 -15.60 -1.05
C LYS A 141 -10.72 -16.08 -1.46
N LEU A 142 -11.64 -15.15 -1.69
CA LEU A 142 -13.01 -15.44 -2.12
C LEU A 142 -13.07 -16.12 -3.50
N TRP A 143 -12.09 -15.89 -4.37
CA TRP A 143 -12.00 -16.57 -5.67
C TRP A 143 -11.97 -18.10 -5.56
N LYS A 144 -11.37 -18.62 -4.49
CA LYS A 144 -11.27 -20.07 -4.21
C LYS A 144 -12.51 -20.64 -3.52
N SER A 145 -13.24 -19.83 -2.75
CA SER A 145 -14.34 -20.30 -1.91
C SER A 145 -15.73 -20.06 -2.48
N LEU A 146 -15.91 -19.08 -3.38
CA LEU A 146 -17.21 -18.71 -3.92
C LEU A 146 -17.41 -19.19 -5.36
N PRO A 147 -18.67 -19.51 -5.75
CA PRO A 147 -19.05 -19.65 -7.15
C PRO A 147 -18.73 -18.38 -7.95
N PHE A 148 -18.42 -18.53 -9.23
CA PHE A 148 -17.92 -17.43 -10.07
C PHE A 148 -18.79 -16.15 -10.02
N ARG A 149 -20.12 -16.28 -10.13
CA ARG A 149 -21.04 -15.12 -10.12
C ARG A 149 -20.97 -14.34 -8.81
N TRP A 150 -21.00 -15.04 -7.67
CA TRP A 150 -20.90 -14.44 -6.34
C TRP A 150 -19.53 -13.84 -6.07
N TRP A 151 -18.47 -14.51 -6.55
CA TRP A 151 -17.13 -13.96 -6.47
C TRP A 151 -17.00 -12.64 -7.25
N VAL A 152 -17.54 -12.54 -8.47
CA VAL A 152 -17.51 -11.30 -9.25
C VAL A 152 -18.34 -10.20 -8.57
N LEU A 153 -19.50 -10.54 -8.02
CA LEU A 153 -20.34 -9.56 -7.30
C LEU A 153 -19.62 -9.01 -6.05
N CYS A 154 -19.21 -9.89 -5.13
CA CYS A 154 -18.49 -9.50 -3.92
C CYS A 154 -17.16 -8.82 -4.27
N GLY A 155 -16.48 -9.29 -5.32
CA GLY A 155 -15.25 -8.71 -5.84
C GLY A 155 -15.43 -7.27 -6.29
N ASN A 156 -16.49 -6.96 -7.03
CA ASN A 156 -16.79 -5.57 -7.44
C ASN A 156 -17.10 -4.69 -6.23
N ILE A 157 -17.91 -5.16 -5.28
CA ILE A 157 -18.22 -4.39 -4.07
C ILE A 157 -16.92 -4.06 -3.32
N LEU A 158 -16.07 -5.05 -3.08
CA LEU A 158 -14.78 -4.86 -2.42
C LEU A 158 -13.84 -3.96 -3.22
N ALA A 159 -13.78 -4.11 -4.54
CA ALA A 159 -12.96 -3.26 -5.41
C ALA A 159 -13.45 -1.81 -5.41
N ILE A 160 -14.78 -1.57 -5.43
CA ILE A 160 -15.38 -0.24 -5.29
C ILE A 160 -14.97 0.37 -3.96
N LEU A 161 -15.11 -0.37 -2.85
CA LEU A 161 -14.67 0.11 -1.54
C LEU A 161 -13.17 0.47 -1.56
N ALA A 162 -12.31 -0.40 -2.10
CA ALA A 162 -10.88 -0.14 -2.18
C ALA A 162 -10.55 1.12 -3.02
N VAL A 163 -11.22 1.30 -4.16
CA VAL A 163 -11.06 2.48 -5.02
C VAL A 163 -11.52 3.76 -4.33
N LEU A 164 -12.63 3.70 -3.59
CA LEU A 164 -13.14 4.84 -2.83
C LEU A 164 -12.27 5.19 -1.61
N CYS A 165 -11.54 4.21 -1.07
CA CYS A 165 -10.52 4.41 -0.03
C CYS A 165 -9.21 4.99 -0.60
N HIS A 166 -8.74 4.44 -1.72
CA HIS A 166 -7.47 4.82 -2.36
C HIS A 166 -7.46 4.41 -3.84
N GLU A 167 -7.66 5.37 -4.74
CA GLU A 167 -7.82 5.10 -6.17
C GLU A 167 -6.60 4.46 -6.86
N PRO A 168 -5.32 4.66 -6.42
CA PRO A 168 -4.18 3.97 -7.01
C PRO A 168 -4.26 2.45 -6.93
N PHE A 169 -5.13 1.90 -6.08
CA PHE A 169 -5.54 0.50 -6.11
C PHE A 169 -5.83 -0.01 -7.53
N ALA A 170 -6.55 0.77 -8.33
CA ALA A 170 -6.98 0.38 -9.67
C ALA A 170 -5.81 0.02 -10.59
N PHE A 171 -4.69 0.76 -10.51
CA PHE A 171 -3.56 0.59 -11.42
C PHE A 171 -2.86 -0.75 -11.28
N TRP A 172 -2.75 -1.28 -10.06
CA TRP A 172 -2.09 -2.57 -9.82
C TRP A 172 -3.08 -3.72 -9.61
N ALA A 173 -4.25 -3.46 -9.01
CA ALA A 173 -5.21 -4.51 -8.70
C ALA A 173 -6.02 -4.95 -9.92
N PHE A 174 -6.49 -4.02 -10.78
CA PHE A 174 -7.32 -4.41 -11.93
C PHE A 174 -6.58 -5.31 -12.92
N PRO A 175 -5.31 -5.06 -13.31
CA PRO A 175 -4.57 -6.00 -14.14
C PRO A 175 -4.52 -7.41 -13.56
N LEU A 176 -4.33 -7.54 -12.24
CA LEU A 176 -4.31 -8.82 -11.55
C LEU A 176 -5.70 -9.46 -11.47
N LEU A 177 -6.75 -8.68 -11.21
CA LEU A 177 -8.12 -9.17 -11.15
C LEU A 177 -8.61 -9.65 -12.53
N LEU A 178 -8.24 -8.95 -13.60
CA LEU A 178 -8.49 -9.38 -14.97
C LEU A 178 -7.76 -10.70 -15.26
N LEU A 179 -6.50 -10.84 -14.86
CA LEU A 179 -5.73 -12.08 -15.01
C LEU A 179 -6.36 -13.25 -14.24
N ILE A 180 -6.77 -13.06 -12.99
CA ILE A 180 -7.42 -14.11 -12.19
C ILE A 180 -8.80 -14.48 -12.78
N THR A 181 -9.53 -13.50 -13.31
CA THR A 181 -10.82 -13.72 -13.97
C THR A 181 -10.65 -14.49 -15.28
N ARG A 182 -9.56 -14.24 -16.01
CA ARG A 182 -9.19 -14.93 -17.25
C ARG A 182 -9.04 -16.45 -17.04
N LEU A 183 -8.61 -16.86 -15.85
CA LEU A 183 -8.50 -18.29 -15.50
C LEU A 183 -9.85 -19.01 -15.47
N LYS A 184 -10.97 -18.29 -15.24
CA LYS A 184 -12.34 -18.84 -15.27
C LYS A 184 -13.10 -18.47 -16.56
N VAL A 185 -12.70 -17.41 -17.26
CA VAL A 185 -13.41 -16.88 -18.43
C VAL A 185 -12.48 -16.77 -19.65
N ARG A 186 -12.78 -17.58 -20.68
CA ARG A 186 -11.98 -17.69 -21.91
C ARG A 186 -12.02 -16.49 -22.86
N TYR A 187 -12.90 -15.49 -22.71
CA TYR A 187 -12.97 -14.32 -23.61
C TYR A 187 -12.61 -13.01 -22.90
N LEU A 188 -11.69 -12.23 -23.49
CA LEU A 188 -11.09 -11.07 -22.84
C LEU A 188 -12.14 -9.99 -22.55
N TRP A 189 -13.02 -9.75 -23.51
CA TRP A 189 -14.11 -8.80 -23.34
C TRP A 189 -15.04 -9.20 -22.18
N LYS A 190 -15.37 -10.49 -22.00
CA LYS A 190 -16.18 -10.96 -20.87
C LYS A 190 -15.45 -10.74 -19.53
N THR A 191 -14.13 -10.95 -19.50
CA THR A 191 -13.29 -10.65 -18.34
C THR A 191 -13.36 -9.16 -17.98
N ILE A 192 -13.23 -8.28 -18.96
CA ILE A 192 -13.35 -6.82 -18.76
C ILE A 192 -14.76 -6.46 -18.26
N CYS A 193 -15.80 -7.02 -18.87
CA CYS A 193 -17.19 -6.77 -18.48
C CYS A 193 -17.47 -7.13 -17.01
N CYS A 194 -16.79 -8.12 -16.45
CA CYS A 194 -16.96 -8.50 -15.05
C CYS A 194 -16.58 -7.39 -14.07
N TRP A 195 -15.70 -6.45 -14.45
CA TRP A 195 -15.16 -5.42 -13.55
C TRP A 195 -15.61 -4.00 -13.90
N ILE A 196 -16.45 -3.83 -14.93
CA ILE A 196 -17.00 -2.55 -15.37
C ILE A 196 -17.53 -1.72 -14.19
N PRO A 197 -18.35 -2.25 -13.25
CA PRO A 197 -18.87 -1.44 -12.14
C PRO A 197 -17.76 -0.77 -11.32
N SER A 198 -16.74 -1.53 -10.91
CA SER A 198 -15.60 -0.98 -10.17
C SER A 198 -14.72 -0.04 -11.01
N MET A 199 -14.57 -0.30 -12.31
CA MET A 199 -13.81 0.57 -13.22
C MET A 199 -14.54 1.89 -13.44
N LEU A 200 -15.87 1.90 -13.51
CA LEU A 200 -16.66 3.13 -13.60
C LEU A 200 -16.50 3.99 -12.35
N VAL A 201 -16.53 3.40 -11.15
CA VAL A 201 -16.25 4.14 -9.91
C VAL A 201 -14.84 4.72 -9.91
N PHE A 202 -13.85 3.98 -10.41
CA PHE A 202 -12.49 4.53 -10.57
C PHE A 202 -12.47 5.74 -11.50
N LEU A 203 -13.16 5.70 -12.64
CA LEU A 203 -13.28 6.84 -13.55
C LEU A 203 -13.97 8.05 -12.88
N LEU A 204 -14.99 7.81 -12.05
CA LEU A 204 -15.62 8.86 -11.25
C LEU A 204 -14.62 9.48 -10.25
N CYS A 205 -13.80 8.67 -9.56
CA CYS A 205 -12.75 9.20 -8.69
C CYS A 205 -11.71 10.05 -9.43
N LEU A 206 -11.40 9.73 -10.69
CA LEU A 206 -10.50 10.56 -11.50
C LEU A 206 -11.14 11.91 -11.87
N HIS A 207 -12.45 11.92 -12.13
CA HIS A 207 -13.20 13.13 -12.45
C HIS A 207 -13.34 14.05 -11.21
N PHE A 208 -13.74 13.48 -10.07
CA PHE A 208 -13.95 14.21 -8.81
C PHE A 208 -12.67 14.31 -7.99
N SER A 209 -11.68 15.05 -8.51
CA SER A 209 -10.36 15.18 -7.89
C SER A 209 -10.30 16.06 -6.64
N GLY A 210 -11.35 16.83 -6.36
CA GLY A 210 -11.43 17.85 -5.30
C GLY A 210 -11.39 19.28 -5.84
N SER A 211 -12.08 20.20 -5.15
CA SER A 211 -11.96 21.66 -5.30
C SER A 211 -11.56 22.33 -3.99
N MET A 212 -11.12 23.60 -4.05
CA MET A 212 -10.77 24.38 -2.86
C MET A 212 -11.95 24.52 -1.89
N GLU A 213 -13.17 24.69 -2.40
CA GLU A 213 -14.38 24.76 -1.58
C GLU A 213 -14.61 23.44 -0.82
N GLN A 214 -14.46 22.30 -1.50
CA GLN A 214 -14.58 20.99 -0.87
C GLN A 214 -13.49 20.79 0.20
N TYR A 215 -12.25 21.21 -0.08
CA TYR A 215 -11.14 21.16 0.88
C TYR A 215 -11.48 21.95 2.16
N LEU A 216 -12.00 23.19 2.04
CA LEU A 216 -12.35 24.02 3.20
C LEU A 216 -13.43 23.37 4.08
N LEU A 217 -14.44 22.75 3.45
CA LEU A 217 -15.51 22.06 4.17
C LEU A 217 -14.98 20.81 4.90
N ILE A 218 -14.13 20.03 4.24
CA ILE A 218 -13.46 18.86 4.85
C ILE A 218 -12.55 19.32 6.00
N ARG A 219 -11.79 20.41 5.81
CA ARG A 219 -10.90 20.94 6.84
C ARG A 219 -11.68 21.35 8.08
N LYS A 220 -12.78 22.08 7.91
CA LYS A 220 -13.68 22.47 9.01
C LYS A 220 -14.21 21.25 9.79
N SER A 221 -14.50 20.15 9.09
CA SER A 221 -14.99 18.93 9.74
C SER A 221 -13.91 18.14 10.49
N THR A 222 -12.64 18.32 10.15
CA THR A 222 -11.50 17.55 10.69
C THR A 222 -10.67 18.32 11.71
N GLU A 223 -10.71 19.65 11.67
CA GLU A 223 -10.05 20.56 12.61
C GLU A 223 -10.21 20.18 14.10
N PRO A 224 -11.38 19.72 14.59
CA PRO A 224 -11.55 19.37 16.00
C PRO A 224 -10.68 18.21 16.52
N PHE A 225 -10.14 17.38 15.62
CA PHE A 225 -9.35 16.20 15.98
C PHE A 225 -8.06 16.05 15.16
N LEU A 226 -7.82 16.95 14.21
CA LEU A 226 -6.66 16.95 13.34
C LEU A 226 -6.08 18.37 13.31
N GLU A 227 -5.10 18.63 14.16
CA GLU A 227 -4.46 19.95 14.29
C GLU A 227 -3.82 20.41 12.97
N PHE A 228 -3.12 19.51 12.27
CA PHE A 228 -2.42 19.83 11.02
C PHE A 228 -2.99 19.05 9.82
N PRO A 229 -3.37 19.73 8.73
CA PRO A 229 -3.94 19.07 7.55
C PRO A 229 -2.90 18.34 6.69
N ASN A 230 -1.61 18.73 6.77
CA ASN A 230 -0.47 18.06 6.12
C ASN A 230 -0.78 17.60 4.68
N VAL A 231 -0.85 16.28 4.42
CA VAL A 231 -1.05 15.71 3.09
C VAL A 231 -2.46 15.97 2.53
N MET A 232 -3.41 16.39 3.36
CA MET A 232 -4.73 16.85 2.88
C MET A 232 -4.61 18.13 2.03
N ASP A 233 -3.59 18.96 2.25
CA ASP A 233 -3.40 20.23 1.53
C ASP A 233 -3.13 20.04 0.04
N PHE A 234 -2.68 18.85 -0.38
CA PHE A 234 -2.55 18.49 -1.80
C PHE A 234 -3.87 18.58 -2.58
N LEU A 235 -5.03 18.63 -1.91
CA LEU A 235 -6.32 18.91 -2.54
C LEU A 235 -6.47 20.37 -2.98
N SER A 236 -5.75 21.30 -2.34
CA SER A 236 -5.79 22.74 -2.65
C SER A 236 -4.73 23.18 -3.66
N TYR A 237 -3.70 22.36 -3.87
CA TYR A 237 -2.58 22.69 -4.74
C TYR A 237 -2.86 22.50 -6.23
N ASP A 238 -2.14 23.27 -7.06
CA ASP A 238 -2.16 23.10 -8.50
C ASP A 238 -1.66 21.71 -8.92
N LYS A 239 -2.37 21.07 -9.86
CA LYS A 239 -2.07 19.70 -10.30
C LYS A 239 -0.69 19.59 -10.94
N GLY A 240 -0.26 20.60 -11.69
CA GLY A 240 1.07 20.63 -12.32
C GLY A 240 2.18 20.72 -11.27
N TYR A 241 1.99 21.56 -10.26
CA TYR A 241 2.89 21.63 -9.11
C TYR A 241 2.98 20.29 -8.37
N VAL A 242 1.85 19.64 -8.05
CA VAL A 242 1.84 18.35 -7.34
C VAL A 242 2.52 17.26 -8.16
N MET A 243 2.32 17.25 -9.48
CA MET A 243 3.01 16.32 -10.38
C MET A 243 4.53 16.54 -10.36
N LEU A 244 5.00 17.78 -10.48
CA LEU A 244 6.43 18.11 -10.42
C LEU A 244 7.04 17.77 -9.06
N PHE A 245 6.32 18.04 -7.98
CA PHE A 245 6.70 17.65 -6.63
C PHE A 245 6.92 16.14 -6.55
N HIS A 246 5.95 15.33 -7.00
CA HIS A 246 6.10 13.88 -6.99
C HIS A 246 7.20 13.37 -7.95
N LEU A 247 7.41 14.01 -9.09
CA LEU A 247 8.52 13.65 -9.99
C LEU A 247 9.87 13.90 -9.32
N HIS A 248 10.02 15.06 -8.69
CA HIS A 248 11.24 15.40 -7.97
C HIS A 248 11.47 14.46 -6.79
N TYR A 249 10.47 14.28 -5.94
CA TYR A 249 10.58 13.47 -4.73
C TYR A 249 10.82 11.99 -5.04
N ASN A 250 10.08 11.42 -6.01
CA ASN A 250 10.19 10.00 -6.33
C ASN A 250 11.36 9.66 -7.25
N PHE A 251 11.90 10.58 -8.04
CA PHE A 251 12.93 10.28 -9.05
C PHE A 251 14.23 11.07 -8.92
N LEU A 252 14.24 12.18 -8.17
CA LEU A 252 15.41 13.07 -8.06
C LEU A 252 15.94 13.22 -6.62
N ASP A 253 15.09 13.01 -5.59
CA ASP A 253 15.50 13.16 -4.18
C ASP A 253 16.31 11.96 -3.66
N LYS A 254 17.60 12.22 -3.38
CA LYS A 254 18.60 11.23 -2.97
C LYS A 254 18.21 10.43 -1.71
N VAL A 255 17.40 10.99 -0.82
CA VAL A 255 17.00 10.34 0.45
C VAL A 255 16.17 9.09 0.20
N PHE A 256 15.35 9.09 -0.87
CA PHE A 256 14.50 7.95 -1.24
C PHE A 256 15.18 6.95 -2.15
N HIS A 257 16.25 7.34 -2.85
CA HIS A 257 16.89 6.51 -3.88
C HIS A 257 17.91 5.52 -3.34
N ILE A 258 18.80 5.95 -2.45
CA ILE A 258 19.99 5.18 -2.14
C ILE A 258 19.64 3.86 -1.40
N PRO A 259 18.80 3.86 -0.35
CA PRO A 259 18.39 2.62 0.31
C PRO A 259 17.57 1.70 -0.61
N ASN A 260 16.71 2.28 -1.44
CA ASN A 260 15.84 1.54 -2.36
C ASN A 260 16.61 0.93 -3.52
N ILE A 261 17.59 1.61 -4.10
CA ILE A 261 18.44 1.08 -5.19
C ILE A 261 19.33 -0.04 -4.66
N ILE A 262 19.97 0.15 -3.51
CA ILE A 262 20.82 -0.88 -2.90
C ILE A 262 19.99 -2.11 -2.53
N GLY A 263 18.81 -1.90 -1.90
CA GLY A 263 17.85 -2.95 -1.61
C GLY A 263 17.39 -3.67 -2.88
N SER A 264 16.96 -2.94 -3.91
CA SER A 264 16.46 -3.49 -5.17
C SER A 264 17.52 -4.29 -5.93
N ILE A 265 18.77 -3.82 -5.98
CA ILE A 265 19.89 -4.56 -6.58
C ILE A 265 20.11 -5.88 -5.82
N PHE A 266 20.11 -5.84 -4.48
CA PHE A 266 20.26 -7.06 -3.68
C PHE A 266 19.09 -8.03 -3.88
N ILE A 267 17.85 -7.54 -3.99
CA ILE A 267 16.65 -8.34 -4.30
C ILE A 267 16.80 -9.00 -5.65
N ILE A 268 17.07 -8.22 -6.71
CA ILE A 268 17.17 -8.72 -8.08
C ILE A 268 18.25 -9.80 -8.18
N ILE A 269 19.44 -9.56 -7.59
CA ILE A 269 20.53 -10.54 -7.56
C ILE A 269 20.11 -11.83 -6.84
N SER A 270 19.43 -11.69 -5.70
CA SER A 270 19.00 -12.86 -4.91
C SER A 270 17.86 -13.63 -5.59
N TRP A 271 16.94 -12.92 -6.24
CA TRP A 271 15.79 -13.50 -6.93
C TRP A 271 16.20 -14.25 -8.20
N ILE A 272 17.09 -13.66 -9.01
CA ILE A 272 17.67 -14.32 -10.19
C ILE A 272 18.29 -15.65 -9.80
N ARG A 273 19.02 -15.73 -8.67
CA ARG A 273 19.61 -17.01 -8.24
C ARG A 273 18.58 -18.00 -7.71
N TYR A 274 17.62 -17.56 -6.89
CA TYR A 274 16.59 -18.46 -6.38
C TYR A 274 15.79 -19.10 -7.52
N SER A 275 15.49 -18.33 -8.57
CA SER A 275 14.83 -18.81 -9.79
C SER A 275 15.71 -19.72 -10.66
N ILE A 276 17.04 -19.50 -10.69
CA ILE A 276 18.00 -20.33 -11.45
C ILE A 276 18.33 -21.66 -10.74
N PHE A 277 18.32 -21.70 -9.40
CA PHE A 277 18.67 -22.89 -8.61
C PHE A 277 17.47 -23.77 -8.21
N LEU A 278 16.25 -23.38 -8.57
CA LEU A 278 15.02 -24.18 -8.41
C LEU A 278 14.58 -24.90 -9.71
N ILE A 279 15.31 -24.70 -10.80
CA ILE A 279 15.25 -25.52 -12.03
C ILE A 279 16.43 -26.49 -11.99
#